data_AF-A0A3M1HCJ8-F1
#
_entry.id   AF-A0A3M1HCJ8-F1
#
_cell.length_a   1.000
_cell.length_b   1.000
_cell.length_c   1.000
_cell.angle_alpha   90.00
_cell.angle_beta   90.00
_cell.angle_gamma   90.00
#
_symmetry.space_group_name_H-M   'P 1'
#
loop_
_entity.id
_entity.type
_entity.pdbx_description
1 polymer ?
#
loop_
_entity_poly.entity_id
_entity_poly.type
_entity_poly.pdbx_seq_one_letter_code
_entity_poly.pdbx_strand_id
1 'polypeptide(L)' 'MLLSGEDIKEEIRKGSLRIEPYDSSLVGPDSIDIRLGNKLLVAKNIHNVVDVRQRRASSSKVCCLILCSTALLMLQRPR' A
#
# COMPACT_ATOMS: atom_id res chain seq x y z
N MET A 1 -16.95 14.27 2.34
CA MET A 1 -16.24 15.49 1.88
C MET A 1 -14.77 15.18 1.86
N LEU A 2 -14.05 15.60 0.82
CA LEU A 2 -12.60 15.37 0.67
C LEU A 2 -11.86 16.62 1.17
N LEU A 3 -10.70 16.45 1.82
CA LEU A 3 -9.88 17.59 2.24
C LEU A 3 -9.10 18.12 1.04
N SER A 4 -9.03 19.44 0.89
CA SER A 4 -8.09 20.04 -0.05
C SER A 4 -6.65 19.93 0.46
N GLY A 5 -5.67 20.12 -0.40
CA GLY A 5 -4.25 20.15 -0.04
C GLY A 5 -3.95 21.20 1.03
N GLU A 6 -4.64 22.34 1.01
CA GLU A 6 -4.51 23.36 2.05
C GLU A 6 -5.12 22.91 3.39
N ASP A 7 -6.27 22.24 3.35
CA ASP A 7 -6.87 21.66 4.56
C ASP A 7 -5.99 20.55 5.14
N ILE A 8 -5.37 19.72 4.28
CA ILE A 8 -4.41 18.68 4.71
C ILE A 8 -3.23 19.33 5.44
N LYS A 9 -2.64 20.40 4.88
CA LYS A 9 -1.55 21.14 5.53
C LYS A 9 -1.97 21.74 6.87
N GLU A 10 -3.18 22.27 6.94
CA GLU A 10 -3.78 22.85 8.15
C GLU A 10 -3.95 21.79 9.25
N GLU A 11 -4.54 20.64 8.93
CA GLU A 11 -4.75 19.57 9.89
C GLU A 11 -3.44 18.93 10.39
N ILE A 12 -2.41 18.92 9.54
CA ILE A 12 -1.05 18.53 9.95
C ILE A 12 -0.46 19.57 10.93
N ARG A 13 -0.63 20.87 10.64
CA ARG A 13 -0.12 21.94 11.50
C ARG A 13 -0.81 21.99 12.86
N LYS A 14 -2.12 21.72 12.90
CA LYS A 14 -2.90 21.60 14.14
C LYS A 14 -2.53 20.36 14.96
N GLY A 15 -1.87 19.37 14.34
CA GLY A 15 -1.54 18.09 14.96
C GLY A 15 -2.70 17.08 14.98
N SER A 16 -3.84 17.41 14.36
CA SER A 16 -4.96 16.48 14.16
C SER A 16 -4.57 15.31 13.26
N LEU A 17 -3.71 15.57 12.26
CA LEU A 17 -3.18 14.58 11.32
C LEU A 17 -1.65 14.49 11.46
N ARG A 18 -1.13 13.33 11.84
CA ARG A 18 0.31 13.14 12.04
C ARG A 18 0.89 12.26 10.92
N ILE A 19 1.82 12.84 10.16
CA ILE A 19 2.59 12.15 9.12
C ILE A 19 4.07 12.34 9.45
N GLU A 20 4.81 11.25 9.61
CA GLU A 20 6.24 11.29 9.93
C GLU A 20 6.99 10.25 9.11
N PRO A 21 8.03 10.65 8.36
CA PRO A 21 8.48 12.04 8.09
C PRO A 21 7.54 12.81 7.15
N TYR A 22 7.25 14.08 7.46
CA TYR A 22 6.43 14.97 6.63
C TYR A 22 7.26 15.75 5.60
N ASP A 23 6.75 15.83 4.38
CA ASP A 23 7.30 16.63 3.29
C ASP A 23 6.14 17.34 2.58
N SER A 24 6.09 18.67 2.67
CA SER A 24 5.00 19.47 2.11
C SER A 24 5.01 19.51 0.58
N SER A 25 6.13 19.15 -0.07
CA SER A 25 6.23 19.10 -1.54
C SER A 25 5.43 17.94 -2.14
N LEU A 26 5.09 16.94 -1.32
CA LEU A 26 4.31 15.77 -1.71
C LEU A 26 2.79 15.99 -1.58
N VAL A 27 2.36 17.17 -1.11
CA VAL A 27 0.93 17.48 -0.97
C VAL A 27 0.38 17.94 -2.32
N GLY A 28 -0.55 17.16 -2.86
CA GLY A 28 -1.32 17.47 -4.06
C GLY A 28 -2.60 18.28 -3.75
N PRO A 29 -3.49 18.44 -4.74
CA PRO A 29 -4.70 19.26 -4.61
C PRO A 29 -5.70 18.79 -3.54
N ASP A 30 -5.73 17.49 -3.28
CA ASP A 30 -6.70 16.82 -2.39
C ASP A 30 -6.14 15.49 -1.83
N SER A 31 -4.83 15.32 -1.92
CA SER A 31 -4.12 14.07 -1.65
C SER A 31 -2.67 14.36 -1.24
N ILE A 32 -1.98 13.35 -0.71
CA ILE A 32 -0.55 13.42 -0.38
C ILE A 32 0.14 12.17 -0.90
N ASP A 33 1.24 12.33 -1.61
CA ASP A 33 2.04 11.23 -2.12
C ASP A 33 2.82 10.54 -0.99
N ILE A 34 2.82 9.20 -1.00
CA ILE A 34 3.54 8.38 -0.01
C ILE A 34 4.73 7.66 -0.65
N ARG A 35 5.76 7.42 0.15
CA ARG A 35 6.98 6.71 -0.28
C ARG A 35 6.90 5.23 0.07
N LEU A 36 7.45 4.39 -0.81
CA LEU A 36 7.58 2.96 -0.55
C LEU A 36 8.62 2.72 0.56
N GLY A 37 8.24 1.96 1.58
CA GLY A 37 9.15 1.52 2.63
C GLY A 37 10.14 0.45 2.15
N ASN A 38 11.10 0.10 3.00
CA ASN A 38 12.16 -0.87 2.65
C ASN A 38 11.85 -2.32 3.02
N LYS A 39 10.61 -2.64 3.44
CA LYS A 39 10.23 -3.98 3.91
C LYS A 39 9.20 -4.59 2.97
N LEU A 40 9.57 -5.70 2.35
CA LEU A 40 8.66 -6.53 1.57
C LEU A 40 8.39 -7.85 2.28
N LEU A 41 7.19 -8.36 2.02
CA LEU A 41 6.64 -9.52 2.69
C LEU A 41 6.29 -10.56 1.64
N VAL A 42 6.97 -11.71 1.69
CA VAL A 42 6.81 -12.79 0.73
C VAL A 42 6.05 -13.94 1.39
N ALA A 43 5.01 -14.43 0.72
CA ALA A 43 4.26 -15.60 1.16
C ALA A 43 5.13 -16.86 1.01
N LYS A 44 5.28 -17.61 2.10
CA LYS A 44 6.10 -18.83 2.11
C LYS A 44 5.39 -20.07 1.54
N ASN A 45 4.06 -20.07 1.52
CA ASN A 45 3.25 -21.24 1.17
C ASN A 45 2.42 -20.95 -0.07
N ILE A 46 2.91 -21.36 -1.23
CA ILE A 46 2.31 -21.07 -2.55
C ILE A 46 1.11 -21.99 -2.87
N HIS A 47 0.95 -23.10 -2.13
CA HIS A 47 -0.03 -24.16 -2.43
C HIS A 47 -1.07 -24.41 -1.33
N ASN A 48 -1.12 -23.57 -0.29
CA ASN A 48 -2.03 -23.75 0.83
C ASN A 48 -3.15 -22.71 0.80
N VAL A 49 -4.37 -23.14 1.14
CA VAL A 49 -5.51 -22.23 1.34
C VAL A 49 -5.30 -21.41 2.61
N VAL A 50 -5.49 -20.09 2.52
CA VAL A 50 -5.44 -19.18 3.66
C VAL A 50 -6.84 -19.08 4.26
N ASP A 51 -7.05 -19.65 5.44
CA ASP A 51 -8.29 -19.47 6.21
C ASP A 51 -8.21 -18.18 7.04
N VAL A 52 -9.09 -17.22 6.75
CA VAL A 52 -9.15 -15.91 7.41
C VAL A 52 -9.66 -16.02 8.86
N ARG A 53 -10.45 -17.06 9.17
CA ARG A 53 -11.05 -17.23 10.51
C ARG A 53 -10.07 -17.83 11.51
N GLN A 54 -9.00 -18.48 11.03
CA GLN A 54 -7.98 -19.04 11.89
C GLN A 54 -7.05 -17.92 12.38
N ARG A 55 -7.11 -17.64 13.70
CA ARG A 55 -6.18 -16.74 14.36
C ARG A 55 -4.80 -17.39 14.41
N ARG A 56 -4.01 -17.20 13.37
CA ARG A 56 -2.58 -17.51 13.43
C ARG A 56 -1.92 -16.48 14.33
N ALA A 57 -1.09 -16.92 15.28
CA ALA A 57 -0.10 -16.06 15.92
C ALA A 57 0.96 -15.73 14.86
N SER A 58 0.61 -14.91 13.87
CA SER A 58 1.46 -14.58 12.75
C SER A 58 1.82 -13.10 12.83
N SER A 59 3.12 -12.83 12.84
CA SER A 59 3.70 -11.58 12.39
C SER A 59 2.95 -11.13 11.13
N SER A 60 2.16 -10.08 11.28
CA SER A 60 1.26 -9.55 10.28
C SER A 60 2.04 -9.23 9.01
N LYS A 61 1.79 -10.03 7.98
CA LYS A 61 2.25 -9.78 6.63
C LYS A 61 1.02 -9.82 5.73
N VAL A 62 0.30 -8.71 5.72
CA VAL A 62 -0.86 -8.47 4.85
C VAL A 62 -0.36 -8.62 3.42
N CYS A 63 -0.76 -9.71 2.78
CA CYS A 63 -0.56 -9.94 1.37
C CYS A 63 -1.57 -9.07 0.62
N CYS A 64 -1.19 -7.83 0.33
CA CYS A 64 -1.86 -7.03 -0.68
C CYS A 64 -1.01 -7.13 -1.95
N LEU A 65 -1.04 -8.30 -2.60
CA LEU A 65 -0.55 -8.44 -3.97
C LEU A 65 -1.67 -8.00 -4.92
N ILE A 66 -1.87 -6.69 -5.01
CA ILE A 66 -2.42 -6.08 -6.21
C ILE A 66 -1.25 -6.02 -7.20
N LEU A 67 -1.05 -7.08 -7.98
CA LEU A 67 -0.25 -7.11 -9.20
C LEU A 67 -0.76 -8.32 -9.99
N CYS A 68 -1.73 -8.11 -10.89
CA CYS A 68 -1.44 -7.78 -12.28
C CYS A 68 -0.46 -8.80 -12.90
N SER A 69 -0.95 -10.01 -13.22
CA SER A 69 -0.25 -10.93 -14.12
C SER A 69 -1.18 -11.85 -14.90
N THR A 70 -2.38 -11.38 -15.24
CA THR A 70 -3.11 -11.90 -16.42
C THR A 70 -2.43 -11.50 -17.74
N ALA A 71 -1.29 -10.80 -17.70
CA ALA A 71 -0.57 -10.32 -18.89
C ALA A 71 0.65 -11.17 -19.31
N LEU A 72 0.96 -12.29 -18.63
CA LEU A 72 2.10 -13.15 -19.00
C LEU A 72 1.72 -14.57 -19.45
N LEU A 73 0.46 -14.79 -19.81
CA LEU A 73 0.06 -15.92 -20.66
C LEU A 73 -0.11 -15.36 -22.09
N MET A 74 0.55 -15.97 -23.08
CA MET A 74 0.40 -15.74 -24.53
C MET A 74 1.45 -14.89 -25.29
N LEU A 75 2.70 -14.77 -24.80
CA LEU A 75 3.85 -14.40 -25.65
C LEU A 75 4.79 -15.59 -25.97
N GLN A 76 4.36 -16.82 -25.70
CA GLN A 76 4.96 -18.00 -26.33
C GLN A 76 4.32 -18.24 -27.70
N ARG A 77 4.80 -17.53 -28.72
CA ARG A 77 4.82 -18.07 -30.08
C ARG A 77 6.24 -18.53 -30.39
N PRO A 78 6.55 -19.84 -30.35
CA PRO A 78 7.66 -20.36 -31.13
C PRO A 78 7.26 -20.41 -32.61
N ARG A 79 8.28 -20.31 -33.44
CA ARG A 79 8.26 -20.15 -34.91
C ARG A 79 7.38 -21.15 -35.65
#